data_AF-A0A821GXV9-F1
#
_entry.id   AF-A0A821GXV9-F1
#
_cell.length_a   1.000
_cell.length_b   1.000
_cell.length_c   1.000
_cell.angle_alpha   90.00
_cell.angle_beta   90.00
_cell.angle_gamma   90.00
#
_symmetry.space_group_name_H-M   'P 1'
#
loop_
_entity.id
_entity.type
_entity.pdbx_description
1 polymer ?
#
loop_
_entity_poly.entity_id
_entity_poly.type
_entity_poly.pdbx_seq_one_letter_code
_entity_poly.pdbx_strand_id
1 'polypeptide(L)'
;GIYTADAFVKSLGYCSGVRQDDGERCFMLLCEVALGNSQEIDNYDVDLNHPLDVKIYQSRKANGCKIPDPRYTISRQYGVQMPLGQLINCTDPKHGYHICDYNEYIIFDESQIALRYLVQFRR
;
A
#
# COMPACT_ATOMS: atom_id res chain seq x y z
N GLY A 1 1.13 12.23 -4.97
CA GLY A 1 0.58 11.07 -5.71
C GLY A 1 -0.60 10.49 -4.94
N ILE A 2 -1.10 9.35 -5.40
CA ILE A 2 -2.12 8.55 -4.71
C ILE A 2 -1.40 7.47 -3.90
N TYR A 3 -1.73 7.36 -2.62
CA TYR A 3 -1.08 6.47 -1.66
C TYR A 3 -1.96 5.25 -1.38
N THR A 4 -1.37 4.06 -1.49
CA THR A 4 -2.03 2.78 -1.19
C THR A 4 -1.12 1.92 -0.31
N ALA A 5 -1.69 0.95 0.39
CA ALA A 5 -0.94 0.03 1.25
C ALA A 5 -1.43 -1.40 1.06
N ASP A 6 -0.55 -2.37 1.31
CA ASP A 6 -0.88 -3.80 1.30
C ASP A 6 -1.27 -4.33 2.70
N ALA A 7 -1.17 -3.49 3.74
CA ALA A 7 -1.57 -3.79 5.10
C ALA A 7 -2.82 -2.98 5.49
N PHE A 8 -3.92 -3.67 5.82
CA PHE A 8 -5.17 -3.05 6.28
C PHE A 8 -4.94 -2.06 7.44
N VAL A 9 -4.10 -2.43 8.41
CA VAL A 9 -3.81 -1.63 9.60
C VAL A 9 -3.13 -0.29 9.29
N LYS A 10 -2.36 -0.19 8.19
CA LYS A 10 -1.76 1.06 7.74
C LYS A 10 -2.84 2.02 7.25
N SER A 11 -3.68 1.57 6.32
CA SER A 11 -4.79 2.37 5.78
C SER A 11 -5.85 2.70 6.85
N LEU A 12 -6.07 1.81 7.82
CA LEU A 12 -6.96 2.04 8.96
C LEU A 12 -6.61 3.31 9.74
N GLY A 13 -5.33 3.66 9.84
CA GLY A 13 -4.87 4.90 10.50
C GLY A 13 -5.39 6.18 9.85
N TYR A 14 -5.87 6.11 8.61
CA TYR A 14 -6.42 7.24 7.84
C TYR A 14 -7.95 7.19 7.71
N CYS A 15 -8.60 6.19 8.31
CA CYS A 15 -10.06 6.10 8.33
C CYS A 15 -10.63 6.93 9.50
N SER A 16 -11.26 8.06 9.18
CA SER A 16 -12.15 8.76 10.11
C SER A 16 -13.54 8.15 10.02
N GLY A 17 -14.03 7.54 11.09
CA GLY A 17 -15.35 6.94 11.09
C GLY A 17 -16.44 7.92 11.48
N VAL A 18 -17.68 7.45 11.35
CA VAL A 18 -18.87 8.18 11.78
C VAL A 18 -19.45 7.45 12.99
N ARG A 19 -19.61 8.18 14.09
CA ARG A 19 -20.22 7.64 15.32
C ARG A 19 -21.67 7.26 15.07
N GLN A 20 -22.03 6.04 15.43
CA GLN A 20 -23.38 5.50 15.40
C GLN A 20 -23.70 4.90 16.78
N ASP A 21 -24.98 4.54 17.00
CA ASP A 21 -25.42 3.94 18.27
C ASP A 21 -24.72 2.60 18.57
N ASP A 22 -24.26 1.89 17.52
CA ASP A 22 -23.66 0.56 17.60
C ASP A 22 -22.14 0.52 17.32
N GLY A 23 -21.47 1.67 17.41
CA GLY A 23 -20.02 1.81 17.24
C GLY A 23 -19.62 2.85 16.21
N GLU A 24 -18.33 2.92 15.89
CA GLU A 24 -17.82 3.80 14.84
C GLU A 24 -17.81 3.06 13.50
N ARG A 25 -18.56 3.58 12.52
CA ARG A 25 -18.64 3.00 11.17
C ARG A 25 -17.58 3.63 10.28
N CYS A 26 -16.72 2.79 9.72
CA CYS A 26 -15.62 3.20 8.85
C CYS A 26 -15.75 2.55 7.46
N PHE A 27 -15.10 3.19 6.48
CA PHE A 27 -15.06 2.72 5.11
C PHE A 27 -13.61 2.70 4.60
N MET A 28 -13.28 1.71 3.77
CA MET A 28 -11.97 1.59 3.12
C MET A 28 -12.16 1.11 1.68
N LEU A 29 -11.40 1.69 0.75
CA LEU A 29 -11.38 1.26 -0.64
C LEU A 29 -10.36 0.13 -0.84
N LEU A 30 -10.75 -0.91 -1.58
CA LEU A 30 -9.82 -1.86 -2.18
C LEU A 30 -9.71 -1.54 -3.67
N CYS A 31 -8.50 -1.24 -4.10
CA CYS A 31 -8.20 -0.78 -5.44
C CYS A 31 -7.28 -1.76 -6.16
N GLU A 32 -7.48 -1.91 -7.47
CA GLU A 32 -6.46 -2.45 -8.34
C GLU A 32 -5.52 -1.31 -8.75
N VAL A 33 -4.21 -1.52 -8.60
CA VAL A 33 -3.19 -0.50 -8.84
C VAL A 33 -2.14 -1.04 -9.80
N ALA A 34 -1.96 -0.36 -10.93
CA ALA A 34 -0.94 -0.67 -11.93
C ALA A 34 0.41 -0.06 -11.51
N LEU A 35 1.12 -0.75 -10.60
CA LEU A 35 2.40 -0.29 -10.05
C LEU A 35 3.52 -0.25 -11.08
N GLY A 36 3.50 -1.12 -12.09
CA GLY A 36 4.60 -1.25 -13.05
C GLY A 36 5.93 -1.55 -12.33
N ASN A 37 7.01 -0.94 -12.80
CA ASN A 37 8.28 -0.98 -12.10
C ASN A 37 8.32 0.09 -11.01
N SER A 38 8.41 -0.31 -9.74
CA SER A 38 8.45 0.60 -8.61
C SER A 38 9.89 1.02 -8.28
N GLN A 39 10.13 2.33 -8.11
CA GLN A 39 11.35 2.81 -7.47
C GLN A 39 11.23 2.59 -5.97
N GLU A 40 12.10 1.78 -5.39
CA GLU A 40 12.20 1.66 -3.94
C GLU A 40 12.78 2.96 -3.34
N ILE A 41 12.19 3.41 -2.23
CA ILE A 41 12.63 4.62 -1.53
C ILE A 41 12.96 4.33 -0.06
N ASP A 42 14.04 4.93 0.41
CA ASP A 42 14.65 4.71 1.73
C ASP A 42 14.66 6.00 2.56
N ASN A 43 14.31 7.15 1.99
CA ASN A 43 14.05 8.37 2.74
C ASN A 43 12.93 9.20 2.07
N TYR A 44 11.77 9.33 2.73
CA TYR A 44 10.64 10.10 2.19
C TYR A 44 11.00 11.55 1.84
N ASP A 45 11.67 12.26 2.75
CA ASP A 45 11.98 13.69 2.59
C ASP A 45 12.99 13.93 1.48
N VAL A 46 13.89 12.98 1.24
CA VAL A 46 14.85 13.10 0.15
C VAL A 46 14.20 12.62 -1.15
N ASP A 47 13.68 11.40 -1.17
CA ASP A 47 13.29 10.73 -2.41
C ASP A 47 12.03 11.31 -3.04
N LEU A 48 11.06 11.77 -2.24
CA LEU A 48 9.85 12.41 -2.79
C LEU A 48 10.10 13.82 -3.33
N ASN A 49 11.16 14.47 -2.89
CA ASN A 49 11.57 15.77 -3.42
C ASN A 49 12.33 15.65 -4.75
N HIS A 50 12.74 14.45 -5.14
CA HIS A 50 13.33 14.18 -6.45
C HIS A 50 12.28 13.68 -7.44
N PRO A 51 12.33 14.14 -8.71
CA PRO A 51 11.42 13.64 -9.73
C PRO A 51 11.64 12.14 -9.96
N LEU A 52 10.55 11.41 -10.18
CA LEU A 52 10.59 10.01 -10.60
C LEU A 52 11.13 9.94 -12.03
N ASP A 53 12.09 9.06 -12.31
CA ASP A 53 12.47 8.77 -13.69
C ASP A 53 11.37 7.92 -14.36
N VAL A 54 10.39 8.62 -14.94
CA VAL A 54 9.19 8.03 -15.53
C VAL A 54 9.47 7.10 -16.73
N LYS A 55 10.69 7.14 -17.29
CA LYS A 55 11.10 6.20 -18.34
C LYS A 55 11.39 4.81 -17.77
N ILE A 56 11.76 4.72 -16.49
CA ILE A 56 12.18 3.48 -15.83
C ILE A 56 11.11 3.02 -14.83
N TYR A 57 10.52 3.96 -14.09
CA TYR A 57 9.62 3.66 -12.99
C TYR A 57 8.24 4.29 -13.18
N GLN A 58 7.20 3.60 -12.74
CA GLN A 58 5.80 4.06 -12.84
C GLN A 58 5.17 4.31 -11.47
N SER A 59 5.86 3.95 -10.39
CA SER A 59 5.44 4.20 -9.02
C SER A 59 6.67 4.28 -8.11
N ARG A 60 6.43 4.68 -6.86
CA ARG A 60 7.39 4.50 -5.76
C ARG A 60 6.87 3.47 -4.77
N LYS A 61 7.77 2.77 -4.10
CA LYS A 61 7.47 1.86 -3.00
C LYS A 61 8.35 2.20 -1.80
N ALA A 62 7.74 2.61 -0.71
CA ALA A 62 8.42 2.68 0.58
C ALA A 62 8.29 1.33 1.28
N ASN A 63 9.44 0.76 1.66
CA ASN A 63 9.47 -0.57 2.27
C ASN A 63 9.20 -0.49 3.78
N GLY A 64 8.23 -1.27 4.24
CA GLY A 64 7.85 -1.38 5.65
C GLY A 64 8.60 -2.47 6.40
N CYS A 65 8.74 -2.29 7.72
CA CYS A 65 9.32 -3.33 8.58
C CYS A 65 8.38 -4.53 8.80
N LYS A 66 7.07 -4.35 8.58
CA LYS A 66 6.08 -5.42 8.58
C LYS A 66 5.40 -5.50 7.22
N ILE A 67 5.37 -6.69 6.65
CA ILE A 67 4.77 -6.97 5.34
C ILE A 67 3.78 -8.13 5.46
N PRO A 68 2.72 -8.19 4.64
CA PRO A 68 1.93 -9.40 4.51
C PRO A 68 2.83 -10.55 4.04
N ASP A 69 2.70 -11.73 4.67
CA ASP A 69 3.48 -12.90 4.27
C ASP A 69 3.24 -13.25 2.79
N PRO A 70 4.26 -13.12 1.93
CA PRO A 70 4.11 -13.24 0.49
C PRO A 70 3.72 -14.66 0.05
N ARG A 71 3.90 -15.68 0.90
CA ARG A 71 3.50 -17.06 0.61
C ARG A 71 1.99 -17.23 0.48
N TYR A 72 1.22 -16.30 1.03
CA TYR A 72 -0.24 -16.29 0.98
C TYR A 72 -0.80 -15.26 -0.01
N THR A 73 0.06 -14.62 -0.80
CA THR A 73 -0.39 -13.76 -1.89
C THR A 73 -1.01 -14.61 -2.98
N ILE A 74 -2.24 -14.25 -3.38
CA ILE A 74 -2.92 -14.91 -4.49
C ILE A 74 -2.87 -14.04 -5.74
N SER A 75 -2.74 -14.68 -6.89
CA SER A 75 -2.88 -14.03 -8.19
C SER A 75 -4.31 -14.22 -8.71
N ARG A 76 -4.99 -13.11 -9.02
CA ARG A 76 -6.30 -13.10 -9.67
C ARG A 76 -6.12 -12.99 -11.19
N GLN A 77 -7.25 -12.94 -11.91
CA GLN A 77 -7.27 -12.68 -13.36
C GLN A 77 -6.41 -11.48 -13.74
N TYR A 78 -5.77 -11.55 -14.91
CA TYR A 78 -4.90 -10.50 -15.46
C TYR A 78 -3.67 -10.15 -14.59
N GLY A 79 -3.27 -11.06 -13.69
CA GLY A 79 -2.04 -10.91 -12.90
C GLY A 79 -2.14 -9.99 -11.69
N VAL A 80 -3.36 -9.59 -11.30
CA VAL A 80 -3.59 -8.79 -10.09
C VAL A 80 -3.18 -9.59 -8.85
N GLN A 81 -2.24 -9.08 -8.06
CA GLN A 81 -1.81 -9.70 -6.82
C GLN A 81 -2.65 -9.18 -5.64
N MET A 82 -3.10 -10.10 -4.79
CA MET A 82 -3.83 -9.78 -3.57
C MET A 82 -3.11 -10.41 -2.37
N PRO A 83 -2.45 -9.60 -1.53
CA PRO A 83 -1.77 -10.10 -0.33
C PRO A 83 -2.81 -10.48 0.73
N LEU A 84 -2.80 -11.74 1.15
CA LEU A 84 -3.70 -12.28 2.19
C LEU A 84 -2.96 -12.79 3.44
N GLY A 85 -1.62 -12.71 3.43
CA GLY A 85 -0.79 -13.20 4.52
C GLY A 85 -0.95 -12.39 5.80
N GLN A 86 -0.72 -13.05 6.93
CA GLN A 86 -0.51 -12.33 8.19
C GLN A 86 0.74 -11.44 8.09
N LEU A 87 0.75 -10.37 8.88
CA LEU A 87 1.90 -9.49 8.95
C LEU A 87 3.08 -10.19 9.61
N ILE A 88 4.21 -10.20 8.90
CA ILE A 88 5.50 -10.72 9.37
C ILE A 88 6.54 -9.61 9.33
N ASN A 89 7.60 -9.73 10.12
CA ASN A 89 8.74 -8.82 9.98
C ASN A 89 9.42 -9.05 8.63
N CYS A 90 9.73 -7.98 7.91
CA CYS A 90 10.58 -8.05 6.73
C CYS A 90 11.98 -8.48 7.18
N THR A 91 12.47 -9.57 6.61
CA THR A 91 13.79 -10.16 6.93
C THR A 91 14.78 -10.01 5.79
N ASP A 92 14.39 -9.34 4.71
CA ASP A 92 15.27 -9.15 3.57
C ASP A 92 16.38 -8.15 3.93
N PRO A 93 17.66 -8.60 3.95
CA PRO A 93 18.79 -7.81 4.39
C PRO A 93 19.06 -6.58 3.52
N LYS A 94 18.49 -6.50 2.32
CA LYS A 94 18.55 -5.30 1.47
C LYS A 94 17.71 -4.15 2.00
N HIS A 95 16.70 -4.43 2.82
CA HIS A 95 15.79 -3.43 3.38
C HIS A 95 16.24 -2.93 4.77
N GLY A 96 17.56 -2.86 5.01
CA GLY A 96 18.17 -2.65 6.33
C GLY A 96 17.74 -1.38 7.09
N TYR A 97 17.08 -0.43 6.44
CA TYR A 97 16.42 0.71 7.08
C TYR A 97 14.98 0.85 6.60
N HIS A 98 14.03 0.43 7.43
CA HIS A 98 12.61 0.65 7.20
C HIS A 98 12.19 2.00 7.78
N ILE A 99 11.71 2.90 6.93
CA ILE A 99 11.20 4.22 7.36
C ILE A 99 9.76 4.10 7.88
N CYS A 100 9.05 3.06 7.45
CA CYS A 100 7.63 2.86 7.74
C CYS A 100 7.40 1.53 8.44
N ASP A 101 6.33 1.47 9.24
CA ASP A 101 5.90 0.20 9.84
C ASP A 101 5.39 -0.79 8.78
N TYR A 102 4.81 -0.29 7.68
CA TYR A 102 4.17 -1.07 6.63
C TYR A 102 4.54 -0.53 5.25
N ASN A 103 4.45 -1.36 4.22
CA ASN A 103 4.70 -0.90 2.85
C ASN A 103 3.69 0.18 2.45
N GLU A 104 4.17 1.11 1.64
CA GLU A 104 3.36 2.14 1.02
C GLU A 104 3.72 2.26 -0.45
N TYR A 105 2.71 2.33 -1.30
CA TYR A 105 2.86 2.40 -2.75
C TYR A 105 2.27 3.72 -3.24
N ILE A 106 3.03 4.43 -4.06
CA ILE A 106 2.72 5.78 -4.51
C ILE A 106 2.71 5.80 -6.03
N ILE A 107 1.54 6.07 -6.60
CA ILE A 107 1.39 6.34 -8.04
C ILE A 107 1.20 7.84 -8.28
N PHE A 108 1.51 8.29 -9.49
CA PHE A 108 1.42 9.70 -9.86
C PHE A 108 0.46 9.97 -11.02
N ASP A 109 0.05 8.92 -11.75
CA ASP A 109 -0.99 8.99 -12.78
C ASP A 109 -2.27 8.32 -12.27
N GLU A 110 -3.39 9.04 -12.35
CA GLU A 110 -4.71 8.56 -11.93
C GLU A 110 -5.22 7.41 -12.81
N SER A 111 -4.70 7.26 -14.04
CA SER A 111 -5.03 6.13 -14.90
C SER A 111 -4.53 4.78 -14.36
N GLN A 112 -3.60 4.80 -13.39
CA GLN A 112 -3.02 3.60 -12.79
C GLN A 112 -3.87 2.99 -11.67
N ILE A 113 -5.05 3.54 -11.34
CA ILE A 113 -5.88 3.02 -10.26
C ILE A 113 -7.33 2.77 -10.70
N ALA A 114 -7.87 1.64 -10.26
CA ALA A 114 -9.27 1.29 -10.43
C ALA A 114 -9.90 0.90 -9.09
N LEU A 115 -10.96 1.59 -8.68
CA LEU A 115 -11.73 1.23 -7.50
C LEU A 115 -12.51 -0.06 -7.77
N ARG A 116 -12.35 -1.09 -6.93
CA ARG A 116 -13.05 -2.37 -7.09
C ARG A 116 -14.07 -2.64 -6.01
N TYR A 117 -13.73 -2.31 -4.76
CA TYR A 117 -14.61 -2.57 -3.63
C TYR A 117 -14.58 -1.41 -2.64
N LEU A 118 -15.72 -1.15 -2.02
CA LEU A 118 -15.84 -0.34 -0.81
C LEU A 118 -16.16 -1.30 0.34
N VAL A 119 -15.27 -1.36 1.32
CA VAL A 119 -15.42 -2.19 2.51
C VAL A 119 -15.94 -1.33 3.63
N GLN A 120 -17.12 -1.66 4.16
CA GLN A 120 -17.62 -1.12 5.41
C GLN A 120 -17.18 -2.02 6.57
N PHE A 121 -16.63 -1.43 7.62
CA PHE A 121 -16.26 -2.15 8.84
C PHE A 121 -16.57 -1.31 10.08
N ARG A 122 -16.49 -1.93 11.26
CA ARG A 122 -16.72 -1.29 12.55
C ARG A 122 -15.42 -1.23 13.33
N ARG A 123 -15.18 -0.12 14.02
CA ARG A 123 -14.08 0.07 14.96
C ARG A 123 -14.57 0.01 16.40
#